data_AF-A0AA38TZH9-F1
#
_entry.id   AF-A0AA38TZH9-F1
#
_cell.length_a   1.000
_cell.length_b   1.000
_cell.length_c   1.000
_cell.angle_alpha   90.00
_cell.angle_beta   90.00
_cell.angle_gamma   90.00
#
_symmetry.space_group_name_H-M   'P 1'
#
loop_
_entity.id
_entity.type
_entity.pdbx_description
1 polymer ?
#
loop_
_entity_poly.entity_id
_entity_poly.type
_entity_poly.pdbx_seq_one_letter_code
_entity_poly.pdbx_strand_id
1 'polypeptide(L)'
;MAFSPTSSLGCLSAPLTPGYISCSVALLDPKSAILFRSTIAGQEKTQVGRWHAFRRKDEREDEDLALPEDTDWDNLWKATSTRKRQGLPDELTRLDAERISSVLYFSDLSPEGLSSVISKSFPRASQLGLLASSTPFITGRPVTLFHNQQILDKGAVGVAFTTPKTLKFDIANDVQPLGSPLDVTDSEGNLINTLNFSNPTQLLLSCIRAAGIDTTSSSAITFKDDMEFYLGVLSPASSVPYQLHAITAGDPSRGTLSLNTQTVAPPVGARVQFLHRPSVKPLSLEAWRDFASTSGTRIAFTTVPSPEISQSASDGEGEPVSTIEEMVLDNRFVVGSENGVVLKRSGEHPWSCTAPGCISQL
;
A
#
# COMPACT_ATOMS: atom_id res chain seq x y z
N MET A 1 19.31 18.74 -26.05
CA MET A 1 17.99 18.92 -25.40
C MET A 1 18.30 19.40 -23.99
N ALA A 2 18.12 20.70 -23.70
CA ALA A 2 18.48 21.26 -22.40
C ALA A 2 17.39 20.92 -21.38
N PHE A 3 17.73 20.13 -20.37
CA PHE A 3 16.86 19.88 -19.22
C PHE A 3 16.62 21.22 -18.51
N SER A 4 15.37 21.66 -18.36
CA SER A 4 15.06 22.71 -17.39
C SER A 4 15.09 22.06 -16.00
N PRO A 5 16.07 22.37 -15.12
CA PRO A 5 16.28 21.67 -13.85
C PRO A 5 15.25 22.05 -12.76
N THR A 6 14.17 22.72 -13.12
CA THR A 6 13.26 23.40 -12.18
C THR A 6 12.13 22.52 -11.68
N SER A 7 11.82 21.42 -12.37
CA SER A 7 10.61 20.62 -12.11
C SER A 7 10.96 19.15 -12.01
N SER A 8 11.15 18.66 -10.78
CA SER A 8 11.53 17.28 -10.50
C SER A 8 10.79 16.76 -9.28
N LEU A 9 10.48 15.47 -9.27
CA LEU A 9 10.04 14.77 -8.07
C LEU A 9 10.60 13.36 -8.02
N GLY A 10 10.54 12.74 -6.84
CA GLY A 10 10.94 11.36 -6.66
C GLY A 10 10.84 10.94 -5.19
N CYS A 11 11.30 9.72 -4.91
CA CYS A 11 11.49 9.23 -3.56
C CYS A 11 12.68 8.27 -3.52
N LEU A 12 13.21 8.01 -2.33
CA LEU A 12 14.01 6.82 -2.12
C LEU A 12 13.07 5.61 -2.02
N SER A 13 13.46 4.55 -2.72
CA SER A 13 12.67 3.33 -2.87
C SER A 13 13.52 2.11 -2.52
N ALA A 14 12.85 1.01 -2.21
CA ALA A 14 13.50 -0.24 -1.90
C ALA A 14 13.99 -0.93 -3.18
N PRO A 15 15.09 -1.71 -3.08
CA PRO A 15 15.60 -2.46 -4.23
C PRO A 15 14.57 -3.47 -4.72
N LEU A 16 14.40 -3.56 -6.05
CA LEU A 16 13.46 -4.50 -6.67
C LEU A 16 13.85 -5.97 -6.48
N THR A 17 15.15 -6.24 -6.39
CA THR A 17 15.73 -7.58 -6.19
C THR A 17 16.86 -7.46 -5.16
N PRO A 18 16.89 -8.30 -4.11
CA PRO A 18 17.96 -8.28 -3.12
C PRO A 18 19.34 -8.45 -3.76
N GLY A 19 20.33 -7.71 -3.24
CA GLY A 19 21.70 -7.71 -3.79
C GLY A 19 21.92 -6.76 -4.98
N TYR A 20 20.86 -6.14 -5.52
CA TYR A 20 20.97 -5.20 -6.64
C TYR A 20 20.58 -3.77 -6.24
N ILE A 21 21.16 -2.80 -6.94
CA ILE A 21 20.74 -1.39 -6.88
C ILE A 21 19.82 -1.13 -8.06
N SER A 22 18.62 -0.63 -7.80
CA SER A 22 17.65 -0.22 -8.82
C SER A 22 17.54 1.30 -8.90
N CYS A 23 17.58 1.84 -10.12
CA CYS A 23 17.33 3.25 -10.39
C CYS A 23 16.33 3.37 -11.55
N SER A 24 15.29 4.17 -11.34
CA SER A 24 14.26 4.44 -12.36
C SER A 24 14.14 5.94 -12.58
N VAL A 25 14.20 6.37 -13.84
CA VAL A 25 14.08 7.76 -14.25
C VAL A 25 13.03 7.87 -15.35
N ALA A 26 12.10 8.79 -15.20
CA ALA A 26 11.07 9.08 -16.20
C ALA A 26 11.12 10.53 -16.64
N LEU A 27 10.95 10.75 -17.95
CA LEU A 27 10.77 12.07 -18.54
C LEU A 27 9.30 12.21 -18.95
N LEU A 28 8.64 13.23 -18.43
CA LEU A 28 7.21 13.46 -18.65
C LEU A 28 7.01 14.76 -19.41
N ASP A 29 6.07 14.77 -20.36
CA ASP A 29 5.71 15.98 -21.11
C ASP A 29 4.87 16.91 -20.21
N PRO A 30 5.31 18.15 -19.93
CA PRO A 30 4.58 19.12 -19.13
C PRO A 30 3.16 19.44 -19.62
N LYS A 31 2.86 19.18 -20.90
CA LYS A 31 1.50 19.36 -21.44
C LYS A 31 0.52 18.28 -20.97
N SER A 32 1.05 17.09 -20.64
CA SER A 32 0.28 15.90 -20.29
C SER A 32 0.37 15.53 -18.80
N ALA A 33 1.37 16.09 -18.10
CA ALA A 33 1.74 15.75 -16.74
C ALA A 33 1.92 17.03 -15.90
N ILE A 34 1.16 17.12 -14.81
CA ILE A 34 1.16 18.28 -13.91
C ILE A 34 1.69 17.81 -12.56
N LEU A 35 2.82 18.36 -12.14
CA LEU A 35 3.41 18.06 -10.85
C LEU A 35 2.65 18.77 -9.73
N PHE A 36 2.55 18.12 -8.57
CA PHE A 36 1.95 18.70 -7.38
C PHE A 36 2.68 18.24 -6.12
N ARG A 37 2.51 19.02 -5.05
CA ARG A 37 2.91 18.66 -3.70
C ARG A 37 1.69 18.71 -2.78
N SER A 38 1.54 17.70 -1.96
CA SER A 38 0.52 17.63 -0.92
C SER A 38 1.16 17.64 0.46
N THR A 39 0.59 18.44 1.36
CA THR A 39 0.85 18.38 2.81
C THR A 39 -0.42 17.99 3.56
N ILE A 40 -1.36 17.33 2.87
CA ILE A 40 -2.60 16.86 3.46
C ILE A 40 -2.26 15.74 4.45
N ALA A 41 -2.64 15.93 5.71
CA ALA A 41 -2.36 14.94 6.75
C ALA A 41 -3.20 13.68 6.52
N GLY A 42 -2.56 12.51 6.58
CA GLY A 42 -3.25 11.23 6.65
C GLY A 42 -3.78 10.93 8.04
N GLN A 43 -4.23 9.70 8.22
CA GLN A 43 -4.66 9.24 9.54
C GLN A 43 -3.45 8.99 10.43
N GLU A 44 -3.49 9.51 11.65
CA GLU A 44 -2.49 9.17 12.66
C GLU A 44 -2.63 7.68 12.99
N LYS A 45 -1.54 6.91 12.86
CA LYS A 45 -1.54 5.51 13.29
C LYS A 45 -1.82 5.47 14.80
N THR A 46 -2.92 4.83 15.18
CA THR A 46 -3.27 4.60 16.59
C THR A 46 -2.14 3.82 17.26
N GLN A 47 -1.30 4.50 18.03
CA GLN A 47 -0.24 3.86 18.79
C GLN A 47 -0.85 3.17 20.01
N VAL A 48 -0.93 1.85 19.97
CA VAL A 48 -1.33 1.03 21.12
C VAL A 48 -0.08 0.60 21.89
N GLY A 49 0.13 1.20 23.05
CA GLY A 49 1.22 0.86 23.96
C GLY A 49 1.49 1.96 24.98
N ARG A 50 1.81 1.57 26.22
CA ARG A 50 2.35 2.50 27.22
C ARG A 50 3.82 2.80 26.90
N TRP A 51 4.07 3.48 25.78
CA TRP A 51 5.38 4.07 25.57
C TRP A 51 5.43 5.31 26.47
N HIS A 52 6.29 5.27 27.49
CA HIS A 52 6.53 6.43 28.34
C HIS A 52 6.84 7.62 27.45
N ALA A 53 5.88 8.54 27.33
CA ALA A 53 6.04 9.79 26.63
C ALA A 53 7.05 10.64 27.40
N PHE A 54 8.34 10.36 27.24
CA PHE A 54 9.41 11.32 27.52
C PHE A 54 9.37 12.39 26.43
N ARG A 55 8.28 13.16 26.39
CA ARG A 55 8.28 14.46 25.74
C ARG A 55 8.65 15.47 26.81
N ARG A 56 9.78 16.14 26.56
CA ARG A 56 10.33 17.22 27.37
C ARG A 56 9.21 18.13 27.88
N LYS A 57 9.13 18.22 29.20
CA LYS A 57 8.30 19.16 29.95
C LYS A 57 8.96 20.52 29.85
N ASP A 58 8.65 21.26 28.78
CA ASP A 58 8.92 22.71 28.70
C ASP A 58 7.62 23.42 28.29
N GLU A 59 6.95 23.90 29.33
CA GLU A 59 6.19 25.16 29.41
C GLU A 59 5.10 25.44 28.36
N ARG A 60 3.87 25.13 28.75
CA ARG A 60 2.81 26.14 29.03
C ARG A 60 1.82 25.53 30.01
N GLU A 61 1.60 26.23 31.12
CA GLU A 61 0.57 25.92 32.11
C GLU A 61 -0.79 26.08 31.43
N ASP A 62 -1.48 24.95 31.19
CA ASP A 62 -2.87 24.98 30.79
C ASP A 62 -3.74 25.07 32.05
N GLU A 63 -4.53 26.13 32.08
CA GLU A 63 -5.60 26.40 33.05
C GLU A 63 -6.51 25.18 33.22
N ASP A 64 -6.95 24.96 34.46
CA ASP A 64 -7.90 23.93 34.87
C ASP A 64 -9.19 23.97 34.01
N LEU A 65 -9.25 23.15 32.97
CA LEU A 65 -10.49 22.90 32.22
C LEU A 65 -11.32 21.87 32.98
N ALA A 66 -12.16 22.36 33.89
CA ALA A 66 -13.26 21.59 34.45
C ALA A 66 -14.18 21.12 33.30
N LEU A 67 -14.32 19.80 33.16
CA LEU A 67 -15.14 19.18 32.11
C LEU A 67 -16.63 19.17 32.51
N PRO A 68 -17.55 19.66 31.67
CA PRO A 68 -18.99 19.54 31.91
C PRO A 68 -19.48 18.09 31.79
N GLU A 69 -20.42 17.71 32.65
CA GLU A 69 -21.00 16.36 32.82
C GLU A 69 -21.87 15.85 31.65
N ASP A 70 -21.94 16.56 30.52
CA ASP A 70 -22.80 16.22 29.38
C ASP A 70 -22.05 16.32 28.04
N THR A 71 -20.81 15.82 28.06
CA THR A 71 -19.94 15.86 26.88
C THR A 71 -20.26 14.68 25.96
N ASP A 72 -20.96 14.97 24.87
CA ASP A 72 -21.19 14.04 23.76
C ASP A 72 -19.87 13.71 23.06
N TRP A 73 -19.23 12.63 23.52
CA TRP A 73 -17.95 12.15 23.02
C TRP A 73 -17.94 11.97 21.51
N ASP A 74 -19.08 11.55 20.93
CA ASP A 74 -19.22 11.29 19.51
C ASP A 74 -19.07 12.57 18.67
N ASN A 75 -19.51 13.70 19.21
CA ASN A 75 -19.33 15.02 18.60
C ASN A 75 -17.90 15.56 18.75
N LEU A 76 -17.18 15.24 19.82
CA LEU A 76 -15.76 15.63 19.96
C LEU A 76 -14.83 14.85 19.03
N TRP A 77 -15.11 13.57 18.78
CA TRP A 77 -14.39 12.76 17.78
C TRP A 77 -14.70 13.21 16.34
N LYS A 78 -15.94 13.65 16.07
CA LYS A 78 -16.32 14.30 14.80
C LYS A 78 -15.74 15.72 14.66
N ALA A 79 -15.58 16.44 15.76
CA ALA A 79 -15.00 17.80 15.81
C ALA A 79 -13.47 17.79 15.62
N THR A 80 -12.78 16.76 16.12
CA THR A 80 -11.33 16.58 15.89
C THR A 80 -11.02 16.14 14.47
N SER A 81 -11.89 15.34 13.84
CA SER A 81 -11.81 14.99 12.41
C SER A 81 -12.24 16.13 11.46
N THR A 82 -12.80 17.23 11.98
CA THR A 82 -13.06 18.48 11.22
C THR A 82 -11.95 19.53 11.35
N ARG A 83 -10.81 19.22 12.00
CA ARG A 83 -9.63 20.10 12.00
C ARG A 83 -9.07 20.26 10.58
N LYS A 84 -9.42 21.40 9.96
CA LYS A 84 -9.09 21.83 8.59
C LYS A 84 -9.54 20.85 7.51
N ARG A 85 -10.61 21.22 6.79
CA ARG A 85 -10.81 20.80 5.39
C ARG A 85 -9.58 21.25 4.59
N GLN A 86 -8.52 20.44 4.58
CA GLN A 86 -7.38 20.68 3.72
C GLN A 86 -7.87 20.46 2.29
N GLY A 87 -7.89 21.54 1.51
CA GLY A 87 -8.27 21.51 0.11
C GLY A 87 -7.30 20.65 -0.71
N LEU A 88 -7.68 20.38 -1.96
CA LEU A 88 -6.77 19.86 -2.97
C LEU A 88 -5.46 20.66 -2.98
N PRO A 89 -4.33 20.04 -3.36
CA PRO A 89 -3.11 20.79 -3.70
C PRO A 89 -3.42 21.96 -4.63
N ASP A 90 -2.75 23.10 -4.43
CA ASP A 90 -3.02 24.33 -5.17
C ASP A 90 -2.88 24.15 -6.69
N GLU A 91 -1.97 23.26 -7.11
CA GLU A 91 -1.74 22.90 -8.52
C GLU A 91 -2.92 22.13 -9.12
N LEU A 92 -3.62 21.32 -8.31
CA LEU A 92 -4.77 20.52 -8.74
C LEU A 92 -6.09 21.27 -8.63
N THR A 93 -6.18 22.26 -7.74
CA THR A 93 -7.40 23.07 -7.54
C THR A 93 -7.77 23.90 -8.78
N ARG A 94 -6.78 24.22 -9.63
CA ARG A 94 -6.97 25.03 -10.84
C ARG A 94 -7.41 24.22 -12.07
N LEU A 95 -7.57 22.91 -11.94
CA LEU A 95 -7.83 22.01 -13.06
C LEU A 95 -9.26 21.47 -13.03
N ASP A 96 -9.86 21.37 -14.22
CA ASP A 96 -11.15 20.73 -14.38
C ASP A 96 -11.05 19.23 -14.06
N ALA A 97 -11.96 18.76 -13.22
CA ALA A 97 -11.96 17.38 -12.76
C ALA A 97 -12.11 16.33 -13.87
N GLU A 98 -12.72 16.72 -14.99
CA GLU A 98 -12.89 15.85 -16.16
C GLU A 98 -11.61 15.70 -16.99
N ARG A 99 -10.65 16.61 -16.82
CA ARG A 99 -9.38 16.58 -17.55
C ARG A 99 -8.37 15.63 -16.94
N ILE A 100 -8.48 15.33 -15.64
CA ILE A 100 -7.55 14.43 -14.95
C ILE A 100 -8.03 13.00 -15.08
N SER A 101 -7.19 12.17 -15.69
CA SER A 101 -7.50 10.76 -15.93
C SER A 101 -6.82 9.81 -14.96
N SER A 102 -5.64 10.17 -14.46
CA SER A 102 -4.87 9.35 -13.53
C SER A 102 -3.97 10.20 -12.66
N VAL A 103 -3.77 9.80 -11.42
CA VAL A 103 -2.88 10.46 -10.47
C VAL A 103 -1.86 9.45 -9.96
N LEU A 104 -0.59 9.78 -10.14
CA LEU A 104 0.53 9.02 -9.59
C LEU A 104 1.16 9.82 -8.46
N TYR A 105 1.49 9.20 -7.33
CA TYR A 105 2.15 9.91 -6.23
C TYR A 105 3.05 9.01 -5.38
N PHE A 106 4.01 9.64 -4.71
CA PHE A 106 4.83 9.08 -3.66
C PHE A 106 4.42 9.75 -2.35
N SER A 107 4.01 8.96 -1.37
CA SER A 107 3.55 9.46 -0.07
C SER A 107 4.49 9.02 1.05
N ASP A 108 4.41 9.71 2.17
CA ASP A 108 4.80 9.13 3.46
C ASP A 108 3.91 7.93 3.85
N LEU A 109 4.04 7.48 5.10
CA LEU A 109 3.34 6.30 5.62
C LEU A 109 1.86 6.53 5.94
N SER A 110 1.31 7.71 5.61
CA SER A 110 -0.07 8.12 5.91
C SER A 110 -0.70 8.84 4.70
N PRO A 111 -1.00 8.11 3.59
CA PRO A 111 -1.55 8.70 2.37
C PRO A 111 -3.05 9.03 2.43
N GLU A 112 -3.74 8.65 3.51
CA GLU A 112 -5.21 8.52 3.55
C GLU A 112 -5.91 9.85 3.27
N GLY A 113 -5.35 10.94 3.80
CA GLY A 113 -5.87 12.28 3.62
C GLY A 113 -5.83 12.68 2.14
N LEU A 114 -4.67 12.53 1.50
CA LEU A 114 -4.53 12.82 0.07
C LEU A 114 -5.40 11.90 -0.79
N SER A 115 -5.36 10.59 -0.55
CA SER A 115 -6.12 9.62 -1.35
C SER A 115 -7.64 9.87 -1.25
N SER A 116 -8.14 10.21 -0.07
CA SER A 116 -9.55 10.59 0.14
C SER A 116 -9.92 11.86 -0.62
N VAL A 117 -9.07 12.90 -0.56
CA VAL A 117 -9.32 14.18 -1.27
C VAL A 117 -9.29 13.98 -2.79
N ILE A 118 -8.28 13.30 -3.34
CA ILE A 118 -8.23 12.98 -4.78
C ILE A 118 -9.47 12.17 -5.18
N SER A 119 -9.91 11.23 -4.33
CA SER A 119 -11.07 10.38 -4.66
C SER A 119 -12.37 11.14 -4.73
N LYS A 120 -12.56 12.12 -3.85
CA LYS A 120 -13.74 13.00 -3.83
C LYS A 120 -13.71 13.99 -4.98
N SER A 121 -12.55 14.59 -5.25
CA SER A 121 -12.38 15.61 -6.29
C SER A 121 -12.35 15.04 -7.70
N PHE A 122 -11.77 13.85 -7.88
CA PHE A 122 -11.63 13.17 -9.17
C PHE A 122 -12.16 11.72 -9.08
N PRO A 123 -13.49 11.53 -9.02
CA PRO A 123 -14.09 10.20 -8.85
C PRO A 123 -13.74 9.22 -9.97
N ARG A 124 -13.60 9.72 -11.20
CA ARG A 124 -13.29 8.93 -12.41
C ARG A 124 -11.79 8.69 -12.64
N ALA A 125 -10.92 9.44 -11.95
CA ALA A 125 -9.48 9.28 -12.13
C ALA A 125 -8.97 8.03 -11.40
N SER A 126 -8.08 7.30 -12.08
CA SER A 126 -7.33 6.21 -11.44
C SER A 126 -6.26 6.79 -10.51
N GLN A 127 -5.94 6.11 -9.42
CA GLN A 127 -4.87 6.51 -8.51
C GLN A 127 -3.87 5.39 -8.34
N LEU A 128 -2.59 5.74 -8.44
CA LEU A 128 -1.47 4.85 -8.15
C LEU A 128 -0.51 5.57 -7.21
N GLY A 129 -0.56 5.22 -5.93
CA GLY A 129 0.30 5.74 -4.89
C GLY A 129 1.36 4.73 -4.48
N LEU A 130 2.60 5.16 -4.29
CA LEU A 130 3.61 4.37 -3.60
C LEU A 130 3.79 4.95 -2.20
N LEU A 131 3.80 4.10 -1.18
CA LEU A 131 4.30 4.50 0.13
C LEU A 131 5.81 4.50 0.06
N ALA A 132 6.48 5.63 0.25
CA ALA A 132 7.93 5.69 0.12
C ALA A 132 8.61 4.76 1.12
N SER A 133 9.79 4.27 0.75
CA SER A 133 10.57 3.38 1.60
C SER A 133 11.07 4.08 2.86
N SER A 134 11.19 3.31 3.92
CA SER A 134 11.72 3.72 5.20
C SER A 134 13.20 4.02 5.08
N THR A 135 13.59 5.23 5.45
CA THR A 135 14.99 5.69 5.35
C THR A 135 15.63 6.15 6.67
N PRO A 136 15.20 5.69 7.88
CA PRO A 136 15.71 6.25 9.13
C PRO A 136 17.21 6.01 9.30
N PHE A 137 17.73 4.89 8.80
CA PHE A 137 19.15 4.53 8.88
C PHE A 137 19.99 5.06 7.71
N ILE A 138 19.36 5.57 6.64
CA ILE A 138 20.04 6.09 5.45
C ILE A 138 20.14 7.61 5.52
N THR A 139 19.04 8.28 5.83
CA THR A 139 18.94 9.75 5.80
C THR A 139 18.56 10.36 7.16
N GLY A 140 18.31 9.55 8.18
CA GLY A 140 17.81 10.02 9.48
C GLY A 140 16.32 10.42 9.47
N ARG A 141 15.61 10.15 8.37
CA ARG A 141 14.20 10.54 8.17
C ARG A 141 13.30 9.30 8.07
N PRO A 142 12.02 9.38 8.47
CA PRO A 142 11.09 8.26 8.30
C PRO A 142 11.04 7.80 6.84
N VAL A 143 10.82 8.73 5.91
CA VAL A 143 10.88 8.53 4.46
C VAL A 143 11.64 9.68 3.81
N THR A 144 12.07 9.50 2.56
CA THR A 144 12.75 10.55 1.79
C THR A 144 12.03 10.79 0.46
N LEU A 145 11.39 11.95 0.33
CA LEU A 145 10.73 12.42 -0.88
C LEU A 145 11.52 13.60 -1.47
N PHE A 146 11.46 13.76 -2.79
CA PHE A 146 12.09 14.85 -3.52
C PHE A 146 11.04 15.67 -4.26
N HIS A 147 11.14 17.00 -4.19
CA HIS A 147 10.35 17.91 -5.00
C HIS A 147 11.13 19.20 -5.28
N ASN A 148 11.41 19.49 -6.56
CA ASN A 148 12.10 20.69 -7.02
C ASN A 148 13.36 21.00 -6.19
N GLN A 149 14.26 20.01 -6.08
CA GLN A 149 15.53 20.08 -5.33
C GLN A 149 15.39 20.13 -3.80
N GLN A 150 14.17 20.08 -3.26
CA GLN A 150 13.93 19.97 -1.82
C GLN A 150 13.77 18.52 -1.39
N ILE A 151 14.33 18.20 -0.22
CA ILE A 151 14.16 16.92 0.45
C ILE A 151 13.05 17.07 1.50
N LEU A 152 12.07 16.18 1.46
CA LEU A 152 10.90 16.17 2.32
C LEU A 152 10.78 14.81 3.03
N ASP A 153 10.19 14.81 4.23
CA ASP A 153 9.97 13.62 5.05
C ASP A 153 8.50 13.38 5.41
N LYS A 154 7.59 14.26 4.94
CA LYS A 154 6.16 14.23 5.22
C LYS A 154 5.33 14.70 4.02
N GLY A 155 4.10 14.22 3.96
CA GLY A 155 3.14 14.50 2.90
C GLY A 155 3.38 13.63 1.68
N ALA A 156 3.07 14.17 0.50
CA ALA A 156 3.20 13.45 -0.76
C ALA A 156 3.60 14.36 -1.92
N VAL A 157 4.24 13.77 -2.92
CA VAL A 157 4.64 14.42 -4.17
C VAL A 157 4.13 13.59 -5.32
N GLY A 158 3.60 14.20 -6.38
CA GLY A 158 2.99 13.42 -7.44
C GLY A 158 2.80 14.15 -8.75
N VAL A 159 2.23 13.41 -9.70
CA VAL A 159 1.91 13.85 -11.05
C VAL A 159 0.45 13.50 -11.34
N ALA A 160 -0.31 14.48 -11.80
CA ALA A 160 -1.61 14.26 -12.43
C ALA A 160 -1.45 14.17 -13.96
N PHE A 161 -2.01 13.11 -14.56
CA PHE A 161 -2.01 12.87 -15.99
C PHE A 161 -3.35 13.27 -16.61
N THR A 162 -3.27 13.98 -17.74
CA THR A 162 -4.46 14.35 -18.52
C THR A 162 -4.80 13.33 -19.61
N THR A 163 -3.83 12.52 -20.02
CA THR A 163 -4.01 11.43 -20.98
C THR A 163 -4.50 10.16 -20.27
N PRO A 164 -5.58 9.51 -20.76
CA PRO A 164 -6.14 8.33 -20.12
C PRO A 164 -5.11 7.22 -19.97
N LYS A 165 -4.97 6.73 -18.73
CA LYS A 165 -4.18 5.54 -18.40
C LYS A 165 -5.06 4.52 -17.71
N THR A 166 -4.83 3.25 -18.02
CA THR A 166 -5.59 2.14 -17.44
C THR A 166 -4.77 1.50 -16.34
N LEU A 167 -5.26 1.62 -15.11
CA LEU A 167 -4.63 0.96 -13.97
C LEU A 167 -4.95 -0.54 -13.98
N LYS A 168 -3.89 -1.35 -13.99
CA LYS A 168 -3.96 -2.81 -13.82
C LYS A 168 -3.27 -3.22 -12.53
N PHE A 169 -3.75 -4.31 -11.95
CA PHE A 169 -3.21 -4.92 -10.75
C PHE A 169 -3.03 -6.41 -11.00
N ASP A 170 -1.80 -6.88 -10.86
CA ASP A 170 -1.37 -8.25 -11.11
C ASP A 170 -0.90 -8.85 -9.78
N ILE A 171 -1.48 -9.98 -9.40
CA ILE A 171 -1.15 -10.71 -8.17
C ILE A 171 0.10 -11.55 -8.42
N ALA A 172 0.96 -11.70 -7.41
CA ALA A 172 2.13 -12.56 -7.48
C ALA A 172 1.75 -14.02 -7.81
N ASN A 173 2.52 -14.66 -8.69
CA ASN A 173 2.23 -15.99 -9.23
C ASN A 173 2.25 -17.12 -8.18
N ASP A 174 2.86 -16.88 -7.03
CA ASP A 174 3.00 -17.83 -5.93
C ASP A 174 1.92 -17.68 -4.84
N VAL A 175 0.95 -16.79 -5.05
CA VAL A 175 -0.26 -16.69 -4.21
C VAL A 175 -1.28 -17.70 -4.69
N GLN A 176 -1.71 -18.58 -3.79
CA GLN A 176 -2.60 -19.70 -4.10
C GLN A 176 -3.95 -19.58 -3.39
N PRO A 177 -5.06 -19.96 -4.05
CA PRO A 177 -6.38 -19.95 -3.40
C PRO A 177 -6.45 -21.00 -2.28
N LEU A 178 -7.05 -20.61 -1.16
CA LEU A 178 -7.28 -21.43 0.01
C LEU A 178 -8.79 -21.60 0.24
N GLY A 179 -9.33 -22.76 -0.09
CA GLY A 179 -10.77 -23.03 0.03
C GLY A 179 -11.61 -22.38 -1.08
N SER A 180 -12.94 -22.44 -0.92
CA SER A 180 -13.90 -21.93 -1.91
C SER A 180 -14.24 -20.44 -1.68
N PRO A 181 -14.71 -19.72 -2.70
CA PRO A 181 -15.23 -18.36 -2.54
C PRO A 181 -16.36 -18.26 -1.50
N LEU A 182 -16.37 -17.17 -0.74
CA LEU A 182 -17.32 -16.83 0.33
C LEU A 182 -17.90 -15.43 0.08
N ASP A 183 -19.07 -15.14 0.63
CA ASP A 183 -19.69 -13.82 0.57
C ASP A 183 -19.50 -13.09 1.89
N VAL A 184 -19.16 -11.81 1.82
CA VAL A 184 -19.09 -10.93 2.99
C VAL A 184 -20.51 -10.64 3.46
N THR A 185 -20.84 -11.08 4.68
CA THR A 185 -22.16 -10.87 5.27
C THR A 185 -22.18 -9.77 6.31
N ASP A 186 -21.04 -9.47 6.95
CA ASP A 186 -20.90 -8.32 7.85
C ASP A 186 -19.43 -7.87 7.95
N SER A 187 -19.23 -6.55 7.96
CA SER A 187 -17.91 -5.90 7.96
C SER A 187 -17.98 -4.51 8.60
N GLU A 188 -16.98 -4.16 9.42
CA GLU A 188 -16.88 -2.84 10.06
C GLU A 188 -15.43 -2.36 10.10
N GLY A 189 -15.17 -1.15 9.61
CA GLY A 189 -13.82 -0.61 9.54
C GLY A 189 -12.90 -1.53 8.73
N ASN A 190 -11.80 -1.98 9.32
CA ASN A 190 -10.87 -2.96 8.73
C ASN A 190 -11.17 -4.42 9.14
N LEU A 191 -12.32 -4.68 9.78
CA LEU A 191 -12.71 -5.99 10.29
C LEU A 191 -13.78 -6.62 9.40
N ILE A 192 -13.61 -7.92 9.15
CA ILE A 192 -14.67 -8.80 8.67
C ILE A 192 -15.24 -9.53 9.88
N ASN A 193 -16.53 -9.32 10.13
CA ASN A 193 -17.23 -9.92 11.26
C ASN A 193 -17.83 -11.27 10.89
N THR A 194 -18.40 -11.38 9.68
CA THR A 194 -18.99 -12.64 9.20
C THR A 194 -18.74 -12.86 7.71
N LEU A 195 -18.46 -14.12 7.34
CA LEU A 195 -18.42 -14.62 5.97
C LEU A 195 -19.41 -15.77 5.84
N ASN A 196 -20.30 -15.73 4.86
CA ASN A 196 -21.40 -16.70 4.73
C ASN A 196 -22.15 -16.93 6.06
N PHE A 197 -22.44 -15.84 6.81
CA PHE A 197 -23.10 -15.88 8.11
C PHE A 197 -22.35 -16.71 9.17
N SER A 198 -21.06 -16.95 8.97
CA SER A 198 -20.21 -17.79 9.82
C SER A 198 -18.97 -17.03 10.27
N ASN A 199 -18.30 -17.56 11.30
CA ASN A 199 -17.09 -17.01 11.89
C ASN A 199 -15.90 -17.09 10.89
N PRO A 200 -15.41 -15.97 10.33
CA PRO A 200 -14.33 -15.94 9.34
C PRO A 200 -13.03 -16.56 9.83
N THR A 201 -12.66 -16.38 11.10
CA THR A 201 -11.42 -16.94 11.65
C THR A 201 -11.49 -18.45 11.73
N GLN A 202 -12.63 -19.01 12.15
CA GLN A 202 -12.82 -20.46 12.16
C GLN A 202 -12.88 -21.06 10.75
N LEU A 203 -13.44 -20.33 9.78
CA LEU A 203 -13.42 -20.70 8.37
C LEU A 203 -11.99 -20.71 7.81
N LEU A 204 -11.19 -19.68 8.09
CA LEU A 204 -9.78 -19.66 7.70
C LEU A 204 -9.04 -20.86 8.29
N LEU A 205 -9.18 -21.11 9.59
CA LEU A 205 -8.54 -22.24 10.26
C LEU A 205 -9.02 -23.61 9.74
N SER A 206 -10.27 -23.72 9.29
CA SER A 206 -10.77 -24.96 8.67
C SER A 206 -10.16 -25.16 7.28
N CYS A 207 -10.04 -24.10 6.48
CA CYS A 207 -9.38 -24.16 5.18
C CYS A 207 -7.89 -24.48 5.29
N ILE A 208 -7.17 -23.89 6.25
CA ILE A 208 -5.77 -24.20 6.55
C ILE A 208 -5.59 -25.69 6.86
N ARG A 209 -6.43 -26.25 7.76
CA ARG A 209 -6.40 -27.67 8.12
C ARG A 209 -6.74 -28.57 6.92
N ALA A 210 -7.73 -28.20 6.13
CA ALA A 210 -8.13 -28.95 4.93
C ALA A 210 -7.03 -28.97 3.86
N ALA A 211 -6.23 -27.89 3.77
CA ALA A 211 -5.07 -27.81 2.89
C ALA A 211 -3.85 -28.59 3.42
N GLY A 212 -3.95 -29.22 4.60
CA GLY A 212 -2.83 -29.95 5.21
C GLY A 212 -1.70 -29.04 5.70
N ILE A 213 -1.98 -27.75 5.90
CA ILE A 213 -1.02 -26.80 6.46
C ILE A 213 -1.04 -26.99 7.98
N ASP A 214 -0.02 -27.67 8.51
CA ASP A 214 0.08 -27.99 9.93
C ASP A 214 0.47 -26.76 10.77
N THR A 215 -0.49 -26.26 11.54
CA THR A 215 -0.34 -25.10 12.43
C THR A 215 -0.33 -25.45 13.92
N THR A 216 -0.43 -26.74 14.29
CA THR A 216 -0.70 -27.14 15.70
C THR A 216 0.15 -28.28 16.27
N SER A 217 0.94 -29.02 15.48
CA SER A 217 1.86 -30.03 16.03
C SER A 217 3.10 -29.44 16.72
N SER A 218 3.77 -30.20 17.59
CA SER A 218 5.08 -29.83 18.19
C SER A 218 6.23 -29.83 17.16
N SER A 219 5.96 -30.38 15.97
CA SER A 219 6.73 -30.29 14.74
C SER A 219 6.10 -29.33 13.73
N ALA A 220 5.08 -28.56 14.14
CA ALA A 220 4.41 -27.63 13.27
C ALA A 220 5.45 -26.66 12.77
N ILE A 221 5.24 -26.23 11.53
CA ILE A 221 5.88 -25.05 11.01
C ILE A 221 5.36 -23.92 11.90
N THR A 222 6.01 -23.67 13.05
CA THR A 222 5.93 -22.41 13.82
C THR A 222 5.81 -21.36 12.76
N PHE A 223 4.66 -20.66 12.66
CA PHE A 223 4.34 -19.69 11.61
C PHE A 223 5.65 -19.24 10.98
N LYS A 224 6.07 -19.92 9.89
CA LYS A 224 7.38 -19.55 9.32
C LYS A 224 7.17 -18.10 9.00
N ASP A 225 8.09 -17.22 9.39
CA ASP A 225 7.94 -15.78 9.17
C ASP A 225 7.64 -15.46 7.68
N ASP A 226 7.81 -16.45 6.79
CA ASP A 226 7.57 -16.43 5.35
C ASP A 226 6.17 -16.92 4.88
N MET A 227 5.26 -17.40 5.75
CA MET A 227 3.92 -17.84 5.35
C MET A 227 2.89 -16.75 5.60
N GLU A 228 2.27 -16.26 4.52
CA GLU A 228 1.31 -15.15 4.57
C GLU A 228 -0.08 -15.60 4.13
N PHE A 229 -1.10 -15.05 4.80
CA PHE A 229 -2.50 -15.26 4.46
C PHE A 229 -3.15 -13.97 4.02
N TYR A 230 -4.02 -14.08 3.03
CA TYR A 230 -4.65 -12.96 2.35
C TYR A 230 -6.15 -13.20 2.17
N LEU A 231 -6.89 -12.11 2.06
CA LEU A 231 -8.26 -12.10 1.59
C LEU A 231 -8.32 -11.38 0.24
N GLY A 232 -8.60 -12.14 -0.81
CA GLY A 232 -8.74 -11.61 -2.17
C GLY A 232 -10.21 -11.32 -2.47
N VAL A 233 -10.49 -10.14 -3.04
CA VAL A 233 -11.84 -9.80 -3.51
C VAL A 233 -11.95 -10.21 -4.97
N LEU A 234 -12.95 -11.05 -5.28
CA LEU A 234 -13.13 -11.62 -6.61
C LEU A 234 -13.93 -10.71 -7.52
N SER A 235 -13.57 -10.67 -8.80
CA SER A 235 -14.35 -9.93 -9.78
C SER A 235 -15.73 -10.59 -9.97
N PRO A 236 -16.81 -9.82 -10.14
CA PRO A 236 -18.10 -10.40 -10.53
C PRO A 236 -18.03 -11.14 -11.87
N ALA A 237 -17.12 -10.72 -12.76
CA ALA A 237 -16.97 -11.27 -14.10
C ALA A 237 -15.96 -12.42 -14.19
N SER A 238 -15.07 -12.59 -13.20
CA SER A 238 -14.04 -13.63 -13.19
C SER A 238 -13.74 -14.11 -11.78
N SER A 239 -13.44 -15.40 -11.61
CA SER A 239 -12.97 -15.95 -10.32
C SER A 239 -11.54 -15.53 -9.97
N VAL A 240 -11.02 -14.45 -10.58
CA VAL A 240 -9.68 -13.92 -10.32
C VAL A 240 -9.81 -12.76 -9.33
N PRO A 241 -9.00 -12.73 -8.26
CA PRO A 241 -9.03 -11.62 -7.32
C PRO A 241 -8.53 -10.33 -7.99
N TYR A 242 -9.24 -9.23 -7.78
CA TYR A 242 -8.89 -7.90 -8.31
C TYR A 242 -8.42 -6.93 -7.22
N GLN A 243 -8.55 -7.33 -5.94
CA GLN A 243 -7.94 -6.71 -4.76
C GLN A 243 -7.36 -7.80 -3.87
N LEU A 244 -6.32 -7.47 -3.10
CA LEU A 244 -5.68 -8.39 -2.18
C LEU A 244 -5.35 -7.68 -0.86
N HIS A 245 -5.93 -8.18 0.24
CA HIS A 245 -5.77 -7.62 1.59
C HIS A 245 -5.02 -8.62 2.47
N ALA A 246 -3.93 -8.19 3.10
CA ALA A 246 -3.21 -9.06 4.05
C ALA A 246 -4.04 -9.26 5.33
N ILE A 247 -4.10 -10.48 5.83
CA ILE A 247 -4.77 -10.80 7.09
C ILE A 247 -3.77 -10.54 8.22
N THR A 248 -4.09 -9.62 9.13
CA THR A 248 -3.18 -9.20 10.20
C THR A 248 -3.45 -9.92 11.52
N ALA A 249 -4.71 -10.24 11.78
CA ALA A 249 -5.13 -10.91 13.00
C ALA A 249 -6.48 -11.59 12.81
N GLY A 250 -6.77 -12.58 13.66
CA GLY A 250 -8.10 -13.18 13.78
C GLY A 250 -8.30 -13.70 15.19
N ASP A 251 -9.52 -13.53 15.71
CA ASP A 251 -9.90 -14.07 17.02
C ASP A 251 -10.87 -15.24 16.80
N PRO A 252 -10.46 -16.50 17.06
CA PRO A 252 -11.34 -17.67 16.88
C PRO A 252 -12.56 -17.66 17.80
N SER A 253 -12.46 -16.98 18.95
CA SER A 253 -13.51 -16.92 19.97
C SER A 253 -14.52 -15.82 19.70
N ARG A 254 -14.06 -14.61 19.34
CA ARG A 254 -14.92 -13.46 19.00
C ARG A 254 -15.39 -13.49 17.55
N GLY A 255 -14.66 -14.21 16.70
CA GLY A 255 -15.01 -14.48 15.33
C GLY A 255 -14.76 -13.35 14.34
N THR A 256 -13.89 -12.40 14.67
CA THR A 256 -13.53 -11.33 13.75
C THR A 256 -12.19 -11.58 13.08
N LEU A 257 -12.05 -11.11 11.84
CA LEU A 257 -10.83 -11.16 11.05
C LEU A 257 -10.41 -9.74 10.70
N SER A 258 -9.17 -9.37 11.01
CA SER A 258 -8.62 -8.05 10.73
C SER A 258 -7.79 -8.05 9.46
N LEU A 259 -8.01 -7.04 8.62
CA LEU A 259 -7.32 -6.83 7.37
C LEU A 259 -6.37 -5.63 7.45
N ASN A 260 -5.24 -5.73 6.75
CA ASN A 260 -4.34 -4.60 6.47
C ASN A 260 -4.90 -3.79 5.30
N THR A 261 -5.82 -2.88 5.60
CA THR A 261 -6.41 -1.95 4.64
C THR A 261 -6.39 -0.54 5.23
N GLN A 262 -6.10 0.46 4.41
CA GLN A 262 -6.06 1.87 4.82
C GLN A 262 -7.43 2.51 5.02
N THR A 263 -8.49 1.95 4.43
CA THR A 263 -9.80 2.59 4.36
C THR A 263 -10.88 1.73 4.98
N VAL A 264 -11.30 0.68 4.28
CA VAL A 264 -12.41 -0.18 4.70
C VAL A 264 -12.14 -1.60 4.20
N ALA A 265 -12.63 -2.58 4.95
CA ALA A 265 -12.76 -3.95 4.51
C ALA A 265 -13.70 -4.06 3.29
N PRO A 266 -13.64 -5.17 2.53
CA PRO A 266 -14.58 -5.42 1.44
C PRO A 266 -16.04 -5.28 1.91
N PRO A 267 -16.93 -4.62 1.14
CA PRO A 267 -18.29 -4.33 1.58
C PRO A 267 -19.15 -5.59 1.63
N VAL A 268 -20.26 -5.52 2.39
CA VAL A 268 -21.28 -6.58 2.43
C VAL A 268 -21.79 -6.89 1.02
N GLY A 269 -21.88 -8.17 0.70
CA GLY A 269 -22.22 -8.69 -0.63
C GLY A 269 -21.01 -8.87 -1.57
N ALA A 270 -19.81 -8.43 -1.18
CA ALA A 270 -18.60 -8.73 -1.94
C ALA A 270 -18.27 -10.23 -1.85
N ARG A 271 -17.85 -10.80 -2.98
CA ARG A 271 -17.37 -12.19 -3.05
C ARG A 271 -15.87 -12.21 -2.83
N VAL A 272 -15.42 -12.97 -1.85
CA VAL A 272 -14.03 -13.05 -1.40
C VAL A 272 -13.53 -14.49 -1.38
N GLN A 273 -12.22 -14.68 -1.36
CA GLN A 273 -11.60 -15.98 -1.19
C GLN A 273 -10.36 -15.83 -0.32
N PHE A 274 -10.13 -16.78 0.59
CA PHE A 274 -8.85 -16.84 1.28
C PHE A 274 -7.78 -17.25 0.30
N LEU A 275 -6.60 -16.65 0.43
CA LEU A 275 -5.40 -17.05 -0.31
C LEU A 275 -4.27 -17.23 0.69
N HIS A 276 -3.30 -18.05 0.32
CA HIS A 276 -2.09 -18.24 1.09
C HIS A 276 -0.89 -18.20 0.16
N ARG A 277 0.23 -17.77 0.73
CA ARG A 277 1.53 -17.79 0.06
C ARG A 277 2.47 -18.67 0.88
N PRO A 278 2.91 -19.82 0.35
CA PRO A 278 3.75 -20.77 1.11
C PRO A 278 5.13 -20.24 1.49
N SER A 279 5.69 -19.34 0.68
CA SER A 279 7.00 -18.73 0.90
C SER A 279 7.07 -17.40 0.16
N VAL A 280 7.41 -16.34 0.87
CA VAL A 280 7.70 -15.03 0.28
C VAL A 280 9.05 -15.09 -0.42
N LYS A 281 9.04 -15.08 -1.75
CA LYS A 281 10.26 -14.92 -2.55
C LYS A 281 10.30 -13.54 -3.18
N PRO A 282 11.45 -12.84 -3.13
CA PRO A 282 11.63 -11.62 -3.90
C PRO A 282 11.53 -11.91 -5.39
N LEU A 283 11.11 -10.92 -6.18
CA LEU A 283 11.07 -11.03 -7.64
C LEU A 283 12.50 -11.19 -8.17
N SER A 284 12.72 -12.26 -8.97
CA SER A 284 14.00 -12.51 -9.64
C SER A 284 14.20 -11.54 -10.81
N LEU A 285 15.45 -11.40 -11.26
CA LEU A 285 15.76 -10.66 -12.48
C LEU A 285 15.03 -11.23 -13.71
N GLU A 286 14.81 -12.55 -13.75
CA GLU A 286 14.05 -13.20 -14.82
C GLU A 286 12.59 -12.75 -14.86
N ALA A 287 11.94 -12.61 -13.69
CA ALA A 287 10.58 -12.09 -13.63
C ALA A 287 10.49 -10.65 -14.17
N TRP A 288 11.51 -9.83 -13.90
CA TRP A 288 11.60 -8.48 -14.45
C TRP A 288 11.89 -8.47 -15.96
N ARG A 289 12.66 -9.45 -16.45
CA ARG A 289 12.92 -9.64 -17.89
C ARG A 289 11.65 -10.04 -18.64
N ASP A 290 10.84 -10.93 -18.07
CA ASP A 290 9.54 -11.29 -18.62
C ASP A 290 8.59 -10.10 -18.60
N PHE A 291 8.59 -9.31 -17.53
CA PHE A 291 7.86 -8.04 -17.48
C PHE A 291 8.32 -7.06 -18.58
N ALA A 292 9.64 -7.00 -18.85
CA ALA A 292 10.22 -6.19 -19.90
C ALA A 292 9.82 -6.64 -21.31
N SER A 293 9.58 -7.94 -21.52
CA SER A 293 9.26 -8.52 -22.84
C SER A 293 7.95 -7.98 -23.44
N THR A 294 7.07 -7.39 -22.62
CA THR A 294 5.84 -6.80 -23.14
C THR A 294 6.15 -5.47 -23.85
N SER A 295 5.35 -5.05 -24.83
CA SER A 295 5.54 -3.76 -25.51
C SER A 295 4.89 -2.57 -24.77
N GLY A 296 5.37 -1.35 -25.06
CA GLY A 296 4.79 -0.07 -24.64
C GLY A 296 5.43 0.58 -23.41
N THR A 297 5.26 1.90 -23.24
CA THR A 297 5.72 2.62 -22.05
C THR A 297 4.80 2.34 -20.86
N ARG A 298 5.34 1.95 -19.70
CA ARG A 298 4.53 1.73 -18.49
C ARG A 298 5.21 2.27 -17.25
N ILE A 299 4.37 2.65 -16.30
CA ILE A 299 4.78 2.98 -14.93
C ILE A 299 4.25 1.87 -14.03
N ALA A 300 5.12 1.21 -13.27
CA ALA A 300 4.74 0.11 -12.40
C ALA A 300 5.28 0.30 -10.98
N PHE A 301 4.42 0.09 -9.99
CA PHE A 301 4.78 0.00 -8.58
C PHE A 301 4.62 -1.42 -8.10
N THR A 302 5.58 -1.87 -7.29
CA THR A 302 5.54 -3.19 -6.69
C THR A 302 5.80 -3.10 -5.20
N THR A 303 5.19 -4.01 -4.45
CA THR A 303 5.53 -4.20 -3.06
C THR A 303 6.69 -5.18 -2.98
N VAL A 304 7.74 -4.84 -2.25
CA VAL A 304 8.89 -5.74 -2.03
C VAL A 304 8.88 -6.28 -0.60
N PRO A 305 9.51 -7.44 -0.34
CA PRO A 305 9.61 -7.97 1.02
C PRO A 305 10.39 -7.00 1.92
N SER A 306 10.09 -7.03 3.22
CA SER A 306 10.91 -6.33 4.23
C SER A 306 12.37 -6.83 4.15
N PRO A 307 13.36 -5.96 4.40
CA PRO A 307 14.78 -6.38 4.43
C PRO A 307 15.06 -7.51 5.42
N GLU A 308 14.28 -7.65 6.49
CA GLU A 308 14.42 -8.75 7.48
C GLU A 308 14.11 -10.12 6.86
N ILE A 309 13.04 -10.21 6.06
CA ILE A 309 12.62 -11.43 5.35
C ILE A 309 13.57 -11.72 4.17
N SER A 310 14.17 -10.68 3.60
CA SER A 310 15.09 -10.83 2.47
C SER A 310 16.44 -11.43 2.88
N GLN A 311 16.85 -11.28 4.14
CA GLN A 311 18.12 -11.82 4.66
C GLN A 311 18.04 -13.33 4.93
N SER A 312 16.91 -13.84 5.45
CA SER A 312 16.73 -15.28 5.69
C SER A 312 16.72 -16.12 4.40
N ALA A 313 16.28 -15.52 3.28
CA ALA A 313 16.31 -16.16 1.97
C ALA A 313 17.71 -16.21 1.32
N SER A 314 18.68 -15.43 1.84
CA SER A 314 20.05 -15.34 1.29
C SER A 314 21.07 -16.26 1.97
N ASP A 315 20.69 -16.99 3.02
CA ASP A 315 21.56 -17.96 3.71
C ASP A 315 21.70 -19.31 2.97
N GLY A 316 21.09 -19.44 1.78
CA GLY A 316 21.37 -20.55 0.88
C GLY A 316 22.68 -20.31 0.14
N GLU A 317 23.72 -21.09 0.48
CA GLU A 317 25.03 -21.14 -0.17
C GLU A 317 24.95 -21.08 -1.70
N GLY A 318 25.03 -19.86 -2.24
CA GLY A 318 25.24 -19.58 -3.65
C GLY A 318 26.53 -18.77 -3.75
N GLU A 319 27.54 -19.37 -4.38
CA GLU A 319 28.79 -18.71 -4.78
C GLU A 319 28.52 -17.27 -5.26
N PRO A 320 29.33 -16.27 -4.88
CA PRO A 320 29.18 -14.92 -5.38
C PRO A 320 29.45 -14.95 -6.89
N VAL A 321 28.37 -14.96 -7.68
CA VAL A 321 28.47 -14.89 -9.14
C VAL A 321 29.14 -13.56 -9.46
N SER A 322 30.42 -13.65 -9.84
CA SER A 322 31.34 -12.55 -10.11
C SER A 322 31.06 -11.85 -11.44
N THR A 323 29.80 -11.81 -11.88
CA THR A 323 29.38 -11.12 -13.09
C THR A 323 28.40 -10.04 -12.66
N ILE A 324 28.79 -8.78 -12.82
CA ILE A 324 27.89 -7.64 -12.64
C ILE A 324 26.84 -7.78 -13.74
N GLU A 325 25.70 -8.39 -13.43
CA GLU A 325 24.57 -8.50 -14.34
C GLU A 325 23.85 -7.15 -14.33
N GLU A 326 24.14 -6.32 -15.33
CA GLU A 326 23.39 -5.08 -15.57
C GLU A 326 22.10 -5.41 -16.33
N MET A 327 20.96 -4.97 -15.80
CA MET A 327 19.66 -5.09 -16.45
C MET A 327 19.06 -3.71 -16.68
N VAL A 328 18.85 -3.37 -17.94
CA VAL A 328 18.20 -2.11 -18.34
C VAL A 328 16.77 -2.42 -18.78
N LEU A 329 15.79 -1.76 -18.15
CA LEU A 329 14.38 -1.89 -18.47
C LEU A 329 13.91 -0.68 -19.30
N ASP A 330 14.11 -0.74 -20.61
CA ASP A 330 13.77 0.36 -21.52
C ASP A 330 12.26 0.67 -21.53
N ASN A 331 11.91 1.96 -21.52
CA ASN A 331 10.53 2.46 -21.49
C ASN A 331 9.70 1.97 -20.28
N ARG A 332 10.36 1.59 -19.19
CA ARG A 332 9.72 1.19 -17.94
C ARG A 332 10.16 2.10 -16.82
N PHE A 333 9.19 2.57 -16.03
CA PHE A 333 9.47 3.19 -14.74
C PHE A 333 8.96 2.24 -13.67
N VAL A 334 9.87 1.57 -12.96
CA VAL A 334 9.53 0.57 -11.95
C VAL A 334 10.05 1.01 -10.60
N VAL A 335 9.20 0.99 -9.57
CA VAL A 335 9.58 1.37 -8.21
C VAL A 335 9.06 0.36 -7.21
N GLY A 336 9.93 -0.03 -6.28
CA GLY A 336 9.61 -0.95 -5.18
C GLY A 336 9.38 -0.22 -3.87
N SER A 337 8.49 -0.75 -3.04
CA SER A 337 8.33 -0.31 -1.66
C SER A 337 8.00 -1.48 -0.74
N GLU A 338 8.63 -1.54 0.41
CA GLU A 338 8.31 -2.45 1.50
C GLU A 338 7.06 -2.03 2.29
N ASN A 339 6.62 -0.77 2.15
CA ASN A 339 5.44 -0.26 2.85
C ASN A 339 4.15 -0.50 2.05
N GLY A 340 4.26 -0.70 0.74
CA GLY A 340 3.16 -1.08 -0.15
C GLY A 340 2.70 0.01 -1.11
N VAL A 341 1.59 -0.29 -1.79
CA VAL A 341 1.03 0.50 -2.90
C VAL A 341 -0.43 0.85 -2.60
N VAL A 342 -0.85 2.06 -2.94
CA VAL A 342 -2.25 2.50 -2.88
C VAL A 342 -2.84 2.52 -4.28
N LEU A 343 -4.00 1.91 -4.45
CA LEU A 343 -4.68 1.80 -5.73
C LEU A 343 -6.10 2.33 -5.65
N LYS A 344 -6.55 2.91 -6.76
CA LYS A 344 -7.97 3.19 -6.99
C LYS A 344 -8.24 3.14 -8.48
N ARG A 345 -9.16 2.28 -8.93
CA ARG A 345 -9.71 2.34 -10.30
C ARG A 345 -10.93 3.27 -10.36
N SER A 346 -11.34 3.63 -11.58
CA SER A 346 -12.56 4.42 -11.78
C SER A 346 -13.77 3.73 -11.15
N GLY A 347 -14.47 4.44 -10.25
CA GLY A 347 -15.65 3.91 -9.54
C GLY A 347 -15.33 3.03 -8.33
N GLU A 348 -14.06 2.86 -7.99
CA GLU A 348 -13.62 2.09 -6.82
C GLU A 348 -13.26 3.02 -5.65
N HIS A 349 -13.38 2.51 -4.41
CA HIS A 349 -12.76 3.15 -3.25
C HIS A 349 -11.25 2.86 -3.22
N PRO A 350 -10.40 3.81 -2.78
CA PRO A 350 -8.99 3.54 -2.60
C PRO A 350 -8.76 2.39 -1.64
N TRP A 351 -7.78 1.55 -1.94
CA TRP A 351 -7.33 0.45 -1.12
C TRP A 351 -5.81 0.30 -1.23
N SER A 352 -5.22 -0.40 -0.27
CA SER A 352 -3.77 -0.61 -0.21
C SER A 352 -3.42 -2.08 -0.40
N CYS A 353 -2.34 -2.34 -1.14
CA CYS A 353 -1.74 -3.67 -1.26
C CYS A 353 -0.35 -3.67 -0.62
N THR A 354 -0.16 -4.51 0.40
CA THR A 354 1.11 -4.73 1.08
C THR A 354 1.71 -6.12 0.78
N ALA A 355 1.08 -6.90 -0.10
CA ALA A 355 1.54 -8.22 -0.48
C ALA A 355 2.77 -8.14 -1.40
N PRO A 356 3.94 -8.68 -1.02
CA PRO A 356 5.14 -8.59 -1.83
C PRO A 356 4.99 -9.30 -3.20
N GLY A 357 5.61 -8.75 -4.24
CA GLY A 357 5.59 -9.32 -5.59
C GLY A 357 4.35 -8.97 -6.41
N CYS A 358 3.31 -8.37 -5.81
CA CYS A 358 2.21 -7.80 -6.57
C CYS A 358 2.67 -6.58 -7.38
N ILE A 359 2.14 -6.42 -8.59
CA ILE A 359 2.53 -5.35 -9.52
C ILE A 359 1.30 -4.53 -9.90
N SER A 360 1.42 -3.21 -9.76
CA SER A 360 0.37 -2.23 -10.10
C SER A 360 0.90 -1.34 -11.21
N GLN A 361 0.23 -1.30 -12.36
CA GLN A 361 0.77 -0.63 -13.56
C GLN A 361 -0.23 0.32 -14.23
N LEU A 362 0.28 1.46 -14.72
CA LEU A 362 -0.41 2.51 -15.48
C LEU A 362 0.08 2.61 -16.93
#